data_AF-A0A6M6E2D2-F1
#
_entry.id   AF-A0A6M6E2D2-F1
#
_cell.length_a   1.000
_cell.length_b   1.000
_cell.length_c   1.000
_cell.angle_alpha   90.00
_cell.angle_beta   90.00
_cell.angle_gamma   90.00
#
_symmetry.space_group_name_H-M   'P 1'
#
loop_
_entity.id
_entity.type
_entity.pdbx_description
1 polymer ?
#
loop_
_entity_poly.entity_id
_entity_poly.type
_entity_poly.pdbx_seq_one_letter_code
_entity_poly.pdbx_strand_id
1 'polypeptide(L)'
;MDREQVIEIYQQVLEGKRKRFPNYFFVGKEGKQYMSYMTCYLLEQRLSIPIHEIPLKVGAGTLWSHRLKPPAMLYGWNYYEVIDNAYPGIFKPWQFRQVPDKYWDGEKGKRRAIEAVKYVIEEELKIPFNEIPLRVNFHFFKQHGLGGVFSLFRQSPFQVMEAVYPGFFKPWQFANVPMNCWKNETSIHEAMEDFLFVQLHFSSYEEAFLKLRSQHFNDFRLTGLFQMAFDSQMNNVKEWIRRQGT
;
A
#
# COMPACT_ATOMS: atom_id res chain seq x y z
N MET A 1 21.38 -34.21 -6.26
CA MET A 1 20.82 -34.90 -5.08
C MET A 1 19.32 -34.77 -5.13
N ASP A 2 18.60 -35.77 -4.65
CA ASP A 2 17.15 -35.69 -4.49
C ASP A 2 16.78 -34.79 -3.29
N ARG A 3 15.48 -34.58 -3.10
CA ARG A 3 14.95 -33.68 -2.06
C ARG A 3 15.25 -34.22 -0.66
N GLU A 4 15.08 -35.51 -0.46
CA GLU A 4 15.24 -36.20 0.82
C GLU A 4 16.69 -36.11 1.31
N GLN A 5 17.67 -36.38 0.43
CA GLN A 5 19.10 -36.25 0.71
C GLN A 5 19.49 -34.81 1.12
N VAL A 6 18.94 -33.81 0.42
CA VAL A 6 19.18 -32.40 0.73
C VAL A 6 18.63 -32.03 2.11
N ILE A 7 17.41 -32.48 2.41
CA ILE A 7 16.76 -32.25 3.71
C ILE A 7 17.55 -32.93 4.84
N GLU A 8 18.01 -34.16 4.64
CA GLU A 8 18.82 -34.88 5.63
C GLU A 8 20.12 -34.12 5.96
N ILE A 9 20.83 -33.65 4.93
CA ILE A 9 22.04 -32.83 5.11
C ILE A 9 21.70 -31.55 5.88
N TYR A 10 20.59 -30.91 5.56
CA TYR A 10 20.15 -29.70 6.25
C TYR A 10 19.81 -29.95 7.71
N GLN A 11 19.09 -31.04 8.03
CA GLN A 11 18.81 -31.47 9.39
C GLN A 11 20.10 -31.69 10.19
N GLN A 12 21.08 -32.41 9.62
CA GLN A 12 22.39 -32.62 10.25
C GLN A 12 23.11 -31.29 10.57
N VAL A 13 22.99 -30.29 9.70
CA VAL A 13 23.57 -28.95 9.92
C VAL A 13 22.81 -28.18 11.00
N LEU A 14 21.49 -28.26 11.04
CA LEU A 14 20.66 -27.61 12.07
C LEU A 14 20.88 -28.22 13.46
N GLU A 15 21.08 -29.54 13.53
CA GLU A 15 21.32 -30.30 14.76
C GLU A 15 22.78 -30.25 15.24
N GLY A 16 23.67 -29.61 14.48
CA GLY A 16 25.09 -29.52 14.83
C GLY A 16 25.89 -30.82 14.60
N LYS A 17 25.26 -31.89 14.10
CA LYS A 17 25.93 -33.13 13.67
C LYS A 17 26.94 -32.87 12.53
N ARG A 18 26.72 -31.80 11.76
CA ARG A 18 27.61 -31.33 10.71
C ARG A 18 27.92 -29.84 10.86
N LYS A 19 29.21 -29.47 10.85
CA LYS A 19 29.67 -28.08 11.02
C LYS A 19 29.31 -27.15 9.86
N ARG A 20 29.29 -27.65 8.62
CA ARG A 20 29.00 -26.88 7.40
C ARG A 20 28.38 -27.75 6.30
N PHE A 21 27.67 -27.14 5.36
CA PHE A 21 27.20 -27.82 4.15
C PHE A 21 28.38 -28.41 3.34
N PRO A 22 28.15 -29.45 2.51
CA PRO A 22 29.16 -29.96 1.57
C PRO A 22 29.80 -28.86 0.72
N ASN A 23 31.01 -29.12 0.23
CA ASN A 23 31.65 -28.24 -0.74
C ASN A 23 30.77 -28.15 -2.00
N TYR A 24 30.64 -26.94 -2.54
CA TYR A 24 29.87 -26.63 -3.76
C TYR A 24 28.36 -26.96 -3.69
N PHE A 25 27.82 -27.20 -2.49
CA PHE A 25 26.42 -27.56 -2.29
C PHE A 25 25.43 -26.53 -2.87
N PHE A 26 25.76 -25.25 -2.83
CA PHE A 26 24.90 -24.16 -3.31
C PHE A 26 25.34 -23.59 -4.66
N VAL A 27 26.00 -24.36 -5.52
CA VAL A 27 26.44 -23.85 -6.83
C VAL A 27 25.35 -24.03 -7.89
N GLY A 28 25.18 -23.01 -8.72
CA GLY A 28 24.34 -23.08 -9.92
C GLY A 28 22.84 -23.27 -9.64
N LYS A 29 22.14 -23.81 -10.64
CA LYS A 29 20.69 -24.05 -10.60
C LYS A 29 20.30 -25.07 -9.54
N GLU A 30 21.10 -26.11 -9.38
CA GLU A 30 20.90 -27.14 -8.35
C GLU A 30 20.97 -26.55 -6.94
N GLY A 31 21.95 -25.70 -6.65
CA GLY A 31 22.05 -25.02 -5.35
C GLY A 31 20.81 -24.18 -5.00
N LYS A 32 20.24 -23.49 -5.99
CA LYS A 32 18.98 -22.74 -5.83
C LYS A 32 17.81 -23.67 -5.55
N GLN A 33 17.77 -24.83 -6.22
CA GLN A 33 16.76 -25.87 -5.96
C GLN A 33 16.90 -26.47 -4.56
N TYR A 34 18.12 -26.71 -4.09
CA TYR A 34 18.36 -27.18 -2.72
C TYR A 34 17.90 -26.15 -1.69
N MET A 35 18.18 -24.86 -1.93
CA MET A 35 17.65 -23.77 -1.12
C MET A 35 16.12 -23.76 -1.05
N SER A 36 15.44 -24.04 -2.17
CA SER A 36 13.98 -24.17 -2.20
C SER A 36 13.51 -25.32 -1.31
N TYR A 37 14.08 -26.52 -1.47
CA TYR A 37 13.74 -27.70 -0.66
C TYR A 37 13.95 -27.47 0.84
N MET A 38 15.08 -26.88 1.21
CA MET A 38 15.42 -26.57 2.60
C MET A 38 14.46 -25.55 3.20
N THR A 39 14.08 -24.52 2.43
CA THR A 39 13.15 -23.47 2.88
C THR A 39 11.74 -24.04 3.07
N CYS A 40 11.22 -24.83 2.12
CA CYS A 40 9.93 -25.49 2.29
C CYS A 40 9.91 -26.43 3.50
N TYR A 41 10.96 -27.27 3.66
CA TYR A 41 11.09 -28.13 4.84
C TYR A 41 11.11 -27.32 6.15
N LEU A 42 11.89 -26.24 6.19
CA LEU A 42 11.99 -25.38 7.36
C LEU A 42 10.61 -24.84 7.77
N LEU A 43 9.89 -24.23 6.82
CA LEU A 43 8.64 -23.55 7.12
C LEU A 43 7.49 -24.54 7.38
N GLU A 44 7.34 -25.56 6.55
CA GLU A 44 6.18 -26.47 6.60
C GLU A 44 6.34 -27.56 7.65
N GLN A 45 7.52 -28.19 7.74
CA GLN A 45 7.70 -29.37 8.58
C GLN A 45 8.36 -29.05 9.90
N ARG A 46 9.44 -28.25 9.89
CA ARG A 46 10.19 -27.95 11.11
C ARG A 46 9.50 -26.90 11.99
N LEU A 47 8.98 -25.84 11.38
CA LEU A 47 8.31 -24.74 12.10
C LEU A 47 6.78 -24.85 12.07
N SER A 48 6.24 -25.77 11.27
CA SER A 48 4.79 -26.01 11.14
C SER A 48 3.99 -24.73 10.85
N ILE A 49 4.53 -23.87 9.98
CA ILE A 49 3.89 -22.61 9.55
C ILE A 49 2.99 -22.91 8.35
N PRO A 50 1.66 -22.73 8.45
CA PRO A 50 0.76 -22.80 7.31
C PRO A 50 1.15 -21.79 6.23
N ILE A 51 1.02 -22.18 4.95
CA ILE A 51 1.42 -21.35 3.81
C ILE A 51 0.82 -19.93 3.85
N HIS A 52 -0.46 -19.79 4.22
CA HIS A 52 -1.15 -18.51 4.29
C HIS A 52 -0.65 -17.59 5.42
N GLU A 53 0.05 -18.13 6.42
CA GLU A 53 0.64 -17.36 7.51
C GLU A 53 2.10 -16.95 7.26
N ILE A 54 2.73 -17.46 6.20
CA ILE A 54 4.13 -17.15 5.87
C ILE A 54 4.38 -15.63 5.82
N PRO A 55 3.57 -14.80 5.14
CA PRO A 55 3.80 -13.36 5.10
C PRO A 55 3.73 -12.66 6.48
N LEU A 56 2.98 -13.24 7.42
CA LEU A 56 2.77 -12.69 8.75
C LEU A 56 3.82 -13.16 9.77
N LYS A 57 4.33 -14.38 9.62
CA LYS A 57 5.20 -15.05 10.61
C LYS A 57 6.66 -15.17 10.18
N VAL A 58 6.96 -15.10 8.88
CA VAL A 58 8.30 -15.34 8.35
C VAL A 58 8.96 -14.02 7.99
N GLY A 59 10.16 -13.81 8.52
CA GLY A 59 11.02 -12.70 8.14
C GLY A 59 12.48 -13.13 8.09
N ALA A 60 13.35 -12.15 7.88
CA ALA A 60 14.79 -12.37 7.79
C ALA A 60 15.35 -13.14 9.00
N GLY A 61 14.94 -12.77 10.22
CA GLY A 61 15.34 -13.46 11.46
C GLY A 61 14.98 -14.94 11.49
N THR A 62 13.80 -15.32 10.99
CA THR A 62 13.36 -16.71 10.88
C THR A 62 14.30 -17.52 9.99
N LEU A 63 14.67 -17.00 8.82
CA LEU A 63 15.55 -17.71 7.88
C LEU A 63 17.01 -17.72 8.34
N TRP A 64 17.50 -16.60 8.87
CA TRP A 64 18.90 -16.44 9.27
C TRP A 64 19.27 -17.28 10.50
N SER A 65 18.35 -17.41 11.47
CA SER A 65 18.53 -18.29 12.65
C SER A 65 18.58 -19.77 12.28
N HIS A 66 18.11 -20.15 11.08
CA HIS A 66 18.06 -21.52 10.59
C HIS A 66 19.04 -21.79 9.44
N ARG A 67 20.22 -21.14 9.49
CA ARG A 67 21.37 -21.40 8.60
C ARG A 67 21.12 -21.12 7.11
N LEU A 68 20.08 -20.37 6.75
CA LEU A 68 19.83 -19.96 5.35
C LEU A 68 20.57 -18.67 4.95
N LYS A 69 21.21 -17.96 5.89
CA LYS A 69 21.95 -16.71 5.60
C LYS A 69 23.16 -16.90 4.69
N PRO A 70 24.11 -17.79 5.00
CA PRO A 70 25.28 -17.98 4.14
C PRO A 70 24.92 -18.34 2.68
N PRO A 71 24.01 -19.29 2.39
CA PRO A 71 23.68 -19.61 1.01
C PRO A 71 22.88 -18.51 0.29
N ALA A 72 22.02 -17.77 0.99
CA ALA A 72 21.34 -16.61 0.38
C ALA A 72 22.36 -15.55 -0.07
N MET A 73 23.38 -15.27 0.75
CA MET A 73 24.43 -14.31 0.42
C MET A 73 25.24 -14.69 -0.83
N LEU A 74 25.40 -15.99 -1.13
CA LEU A 74 26.08 -16.44 -2.35
C LEU A 74 25.38 -15.97 -3.63
N TYR A 75 24.07 -15.74 -3.56
CA TYR A 75 23.26 -15.25 -4.68
C TYR A 75 22.94 -13.76 -4.59
N GLY A 76 23.44 -13.06 -3.56
CA GLY A 76 23.03 -11.69 -3.27
C GLY A 76 21.56 -11.58 -2.84
N TRP A 77 20.96 -12.68 -2.36
CA TRP A 77 19.54 -12.73 -2.04
C TRP A 77 19.22 -12.10 -0.68
N ASN A 78 18.18 -11.27 -0.67
CA ASN A 78 17.48 -10.87 0.54
C ASN A 78 16.53 -11.97 1.01
N TYR A 79 15.91 -11.77 2.18
CA TYR A 79 15.06 -12.80 2.78
C TYR A 79 13.82 -13.14 1.93
N TYR A 80 13.25 -12.16 1.21
CA TYR A 80 12.11 -12.39 0.34
C TYR A 80 12.52 -13.24 -0.88
N GLU A 81 13.69 -12.99 -1.47
CA GLU A 81 14.16 -13.78 -2.63
C GLU A 81 14.39 -15.26 -2.27
N VAL A 82 14.75 -15.56 -1.01
CA VAL A 82 14.79 -16.95 -0.51
C VAL A 82 13.38 -17.57 -0.49
N ILE A 83 12.38 -16.80 -0.04
CA ILE A 83 10.99 -17.25 0.03
C ILE A 83 10.39 -17.40 -1.38
N ASP A 84 10.61 -16.44 -2.27
CA ASP A 84 10.14 -16.48 -3.66
C ASP A 84 10.80 -17.64 -4.44
N ASN A 85 12.06 -17.96 -4.16
CA ASN A 85 12.67 -19.18 -4.72
C ASN A 85 12.01 -20.48 -4.20
N ALA A 86 11.46 -20.47 -2.98
CA ALA A 86 10.75 -21.62 -2.40
C ALA A 86 9.29 -21.69 -2.86
N TYR A 87 8.64 -20.55 -3.04
CA TYR A 87 7.24 -20.41 -3.44
C TYR A 87 7.10 -19.41 -4.61
N PRO A 88 7.56 -19.77 -5.81
CA PRO A 88 7.65 -18.82 -6.92
C PRO A 88 6.29 -18.21 -7.27
N GLY A 89 6.20 -16.89 -7.17
CA GLY A 89 5.00 -16.13 -7.54
C GLY A 89 3.79 -16.32 -6.62
N ILE A 90 3.92 -17.06 -5.52
CA ILE A 90 2.82 -17.27 -4.56
C ILE A 90 2.59 -16.04 -3.69
N PHE A 91 3.67 -15.38 -3.28
CA PHE A 91 3.60 -14.19 -2.43
C PHE A 91 4.13 -12.97 -3.15
N LYS A 92 3.63 -11.80 -2.76
CA LYS A 92 4.17 -10.50 -3.15
C LYS A 92 4.97 -9.91 -1.98
N PRO A 93 6.05 -9.14 -2.23
CA PRO A 93 6.89 -8.61 -1.15
C PRO A 93 6.13 -7.77 -0.12
N TRP A 94 5.12 -7.01 -0.56
CA TRP A 94 4.32 -6.14 0.30
C TRP A 94 3.29 -6.87 1.16
N GLN A 95 3.07 -8.16 0.94
CA GLN A 95 2.25 -8.98 1.84
C GLN A 95 3.01 -9.31 3.13
N PHE A 96 4.34 -9.20 3.12
CA PHE A 96 5.17 -9.41 4.30
C PHE A 96 5.17 -8.17 5.19
N ARG A 97 5.35 -8.37 6.50
CA ARG A 97 5.44 -7.28 7.49
C ARG A 97 6.50 -6.23 7.17
N GLN A 98 7.55 -6.60 6.44
CA GLN A 98 8.64 -5.70 6.07
C GLN A 98 9.12 -6.05 4.65
N VAL A 99 9.03 -5.13 3.70
CA VAL A 99 9.65 -5.34 2.39
C VAL A 99 11.19 -5.30 2.47
N PRO A 100 11.92 -5.88 1.50
CA PRO A 100 13.38 -5.73 1.41
C PRO A 100 13.83 -4.25 1.41
N ASP A 101 15.09 -4.02 1.78
CA ASP A 101 15.67 -2.67 1.72
C ASP A 101 15.60 -2.09 0.30
N LYS A 102 15.32 -0.79 0.20
CA LYS A 102 15.15 -0.04 -1.07
C LYS A 102 14.12 -0.63 -2.04
N TYR A 103 13.22 -1.48 -1.57
CA TYR A 103 12.21 -2.12 -2.40
C TYR A 103 11.27 -1.11 -3.08
N TRP A 104 11.05 0.04 -2.44
CA TRP A 104 10.21 1.13 -2.93
C TRP A 104 10.96 2.19 -3.73
N ASP A 105 12.28 2.06 -3.90
CA ASP A 105 13.11 3.14 -4.44
C ASP A 105 13.03 3.26 -5.98
N GLY A 106 13.08 4.51 -6.44
CA GLY A 106 13.10 4.88 -7.84
C GLY A 106 11.82 4.53 -8.60
N GLU A 107 11.85 4.70 -9.93
CA GLU A 107 10.69 4.50 -10.79
C GLU A 107 10.13 3.07 -10.74
N LYS A 108 11.01 2.06 -10.60
CA LYS A 108 10.58 0.67 -10.43
C LYS A 108 9.83 0.48 -9.13
N GLY A 109 10.32 1.04 -8.04
CA GLY A 109 9.66 0.97 -6.73
C GLY A 109 8.32 1.71 -6.72
N LYS A 110 8.24 2.87 -7.36
CA LYS A 110 6.97 3.61 -7.54
C LYS A 110 5.92 2.80 -8.30
N ARG A 111 6.32 2.10 -9.38
CA ARG A 111 5.40 1.19 -10.10
C ARG A 111 4.90 0.04 -9.23
N ARG A 112 5.79 -0.59 -8.43
CA ARG A 112 5.39 -1.63 -7.46
C ARG A 112 4.44 -1.08 -6.41
N ALA A 113 4.67 0.15 -5.94
CA ALA A 113 3.83 0.81 -4.96
C ALA A 113 2.40 1.02 -5.49
N ILE A 114 2.27 1.44 -6.74
CA ILE A 114 0.98 1.57 -7.44
C ILE A 114 0.31 0.19 -7.58
N GLU A 115 1.03 -0.84 -8.05
CA GLU A 115 0.51 -2.21 -8.17
C GLU A 115 0.04 -2.76 -6.81
N ALA A 116 0.83 -2.56 -5.75
CA ALA A 116 0.52 -3.03 -4.41
C ALA A 116 -0.77 -2.41 -3.87
N VAL A 117 -0.91 -1.09 -3.98
CA VAL A 117 -2.12 -0.39 -3.53
C VAL A 117 -3.34 -0.82 -4.34
N LYS A 118 -3.20 -0.91 -5.66
CA LYS A 118 -4.28 -1.35 -6.56
C LYS A 118 -4.76 -2.76 -6.23
N TYR A 119 -3.83 -3.69 -6.02
CA TYR A 119 -4.13 -5.07 -5.64
C TYR A 119 -4.89 -5.13 -4.31
N VAL A 120 -4.46 -4.39 -3.29
CA VAL A 120 -5.16 -4.38 -1.99
C VAL A 120 -6.59 -3.81 -2.13
N ILE A 121 -6.77 -2.77 -2.93
CA ILE A 121 -8.09 -2.16 -3.18
C ILE A 121 -9.01 -3.10 -3.95
N GLU A 122 -8.55 -3.64 -5.07
CA GLU A 122 -9.39 -4.36 -6.04
C GLU A 122 -9.54 -5.85 -5.72
N GLU A 123 -8.46 -6.50 -5.31
CA GLU A 123 -8.43 -7.97 -5.16
C GLU A 123 -8.63 -8.40 -3.70
N GLU A 124 -7.90 -7.78 -2.76
CA GLU A 124 -7.99 -8.18 -1.35
C GLU A 124 -9.27 -7.67 -0.68
N LEU A 125 -9.56 -6.38 -0.80
CA LEU A 125 -10.66 -5.73 -0.07
C LEU A 125 -11.89 -5.47 -0.93
N LYS A 126 -11.75 -5.50 -2.26
CA LYS A 126 -12.83 -5.22 -3.23
C LYS A 126 -13.59 -3.93 -2.90
N ILE A 127 -12.83 -2.87 -2.62
CA ILE A 127 -13.42 -1.58 -2.20
C ILE A 127 -14.17 -0.98 -3.40
N PRO A 128 -15.47 -0.67 -3.26
CA PRO A 128 -16.21 0.05 -4.27
C PRO A 128 -15.59 1.42 -4.57
N PHE A 129 -15.58 1.83 -5.84
CA PHE A 129 -14.87 3.03 -6.29
C PHE A 129 -15.32 4.32 -5.57
N ASN A 130 -16.61 4.42 -5.25
CA ASN A 130 -17.21 5.53 -4.50
C ASN A 130 -16.82 5.56 -3.01
N GLU A 131 -16.36 4.43 -2.45
CA GLU A 131 -15.90 4.35 -1.05
C GLU A 131 -14.40 4.60 -0.89
N ILE A 132 -13.63 4.61 -1.98
CA ILE A 132 -12.17 4.79 -1.95
C ILE A 132 -11.77 6.03 -1.15
N PRO A 133 -12.36 7.23 -1.34
CA PRO A 133 -11.94 8.42 -0.61
C PRO A 133 -12.21 8.34 0.91
N LEU A 134 -13.15 7.49 1.32
CA LEU A 134 -13.51 7.25 2.72
C LEU A 134 -12.59 6.21 3.38
N ARG A 135 -12.32 5.12 2.66
CA ARG A 135 -11.63 3.94 3.19
C ARG A 135 -10.12 4.01 3.03
N VAL A 136 -9.63 4.62 1.96
CA VAL A 136 -8.19 4.79 1.71
C VAL A 136 -7.70 6.05 2.44
N ASN A 137 -7.40 5.87 3.72
CA ASN A 137 -6.85 6.90 4.60
C ASN A 137 -5.55 6.42 5.26
N PHE A 138 -4.98 7.19 6.19
CA PHE A 138 -3.75 6.81 6.90
C PHE A 138 -3.81 5.39 7.51
N HIS A 139 -4.95 5.01 8.09
CA HIS A 139 -5.13 3.71 8.73
C HIS A 139 -5.07 2.56 7.73
N PHE A 140 -5.61 2.74 6.52
CA PHE A 140 -5.51 1.77 5.43
C PHE A 140 -4.04 1.42 5.15
N PHE A 141 -3.18 2.42 4.96
CA PHE A 141 -1.77 2.17 4.67
C PHE A 141 -1.05 1.48 5.83
N LYS A 142 -1.39 1.83 7.07
CA LYS A 142 -0.82 1.21 8.27
C LYS A 142 -1.25 -0.25 8.44
N GLN A 143 -2.54 -0.54 8.26
CA GLN A 143 -3.11 -1.89 8.45
C GLN A 143 -2.62 -2.89 7.42
N HIS A 144 -2.38 -2.44 6.17
CA HIS A 144 -1.99 -3.31 5.07
C HIS A 144 -0.47 -3.32 4.80
N GLY A 145 0.36 -2.85 5.73
CA GLY A 145 1.82 -2.87 5.56
C GLY A 145 2.35 -1.92 4.46
N LEU A 146 1.51 -1.03 3.94
CA LEU A 146 1.81 -0.09 2.87
C LEU A 146 2.35 1.26 3.38
N GLY A 147 2.84 1.33 4.62
CA GLY A 147 3.41 2.56 5.19
C GLY A 147 4.61 3.10 4.40
N GLY A 148 5.42 2.20 3.83
CA GLY A 148 6.51 2.57 2.92
C GLY A 148 5.99 3.25 1.64
N VAL A 149 4.93 2.70 1.05
CA VAL A 149 4.23 3.33 -0.09
C VAL A 149 3.69 4.70 0.30
N PHE A 150 3.02 4.80 1.45
CA PHE A 150 2.45 6.06 1.89
C PHE A 150 3.51 7.18 2.05
N SER A 151 4.70 6.80 2.50
CA SER A 151 5.83 7.73 2.63
C SER A 151 6.35 8.22 1.28
N LEU A 152 6.36 7.39 0.23
CA LEU A 152 6.73 7.80 -1.14
C LEU A 152 5.84 8.92 -1.68
N PHE A 153 4.55 8.91 -1.31
CA PHE A 153 3.55 9.87 -1.77
C PHE A 153 3.27 10.95 -0.73
N ARG A 154 4.32 11.39 -0.01
CA ARG A 154 4.30 12.48 0.97
C ARG A 154 3.17 12.35 2.00
N GLN A 155 2.82 11.12 2.37
CA GLN A 155 1.74 10.81 3.30
C GLN A 155 0.38 11.42 2.90
N SER A 156 0.10 11.45 1.59
CA SER A 156 -1.16 11.94 1.05
C SER A 156 -1.94 10.80 0.40
N PRO A 157 -3.11 10.39 0.94
CA PRO A 157 -3.95 9.37 0.31
C PRO A 157 -4.35 9.78 -1.11
N PHE A 158 -4.66 11.06 -1.31
CA PHE A 158 -4.94 11.62 -2.63
C PHE A 158 -3.77 11.41 -3.60
N GLN A 159 -2.53 11.72 -3.23
CA GLN A 159 -1.38 11.52 -4.13
C GLN A 159 -1.17 10.06 -4.51
N VAL A 160 -1.46 9.13 -3.60
CA VAL A 160 -1.45 7.70 -3.92
C VAL A 160 -2.57 7.37 -4.91
N MET A 161 -3.79 7.84 -4.66
CA MET A 161 -4.94 7.55 -5.54
C MET A 161 -4.80 8.21 -6.91
N GLU A 162 -4.23 9.39 -7.01
CA GLU A 162 -3.90 10.03 -8.28
C GLU A 162 -2.87 9.23 -9.08
N ALA A 163 -1.96 8.51 -8.40
CA ALA A 163 -1.01 7.63 -9.07
C ALA A 163 -1.63 6.29 -9.50
N VAL A 164 -2.61 5.78 -8.75
CA VAL A 164 -3.28 4.49 -9.03
C VAL A 164 -4.42 4.65 -10.05
N TYR A 165 -5.19 5.73 -9.94
CA TYR A 165 -6.36 6.07 -10.74
C TYR A 165 -6.28 7.53 -11.20
N PRO A 166 -5.37 7.85 -12.16
CA PRO A 166 -5.12 9.23 -12.58
C PRO A 166 -6.37 9.97 -13.04
N GLY A 167 -6.59 11.16 -12.51
CA GLY A 167 -7.71 12.04 -12.86
C GLY A 167 -9.10 11.58 -12.40
N PHE A 168 -9.21 10.44 -11.70
CA PHE A 168 -10.51 9.93 -11.26
C PHE A 168 -11.02 10.64 -10.00
N PHE A 169 -10.11 10.93 -9.07
CA PHE A 169 -10.46 11.53 -7.80
C PHE A 169 -10.02 12.99 -7.73
N LYS A 170 -10.69 13.74 -6.87
CA LYS A 170 -10.33 15.12 -6.54
C LYS A 170 -9.77 15.20 -5.12
N PRO A 171 -8.84 16.13 -4.84
CA PRO A 171 -8.19 16.22 -3.53
C PRO A 171 -9.17 16.36 -2.35
N TRP A 172 -10.28 17.08 -2.56
CA TRP A 172 -11.29 17.36 -1.54
C TRP A 172 -12.19 16.19 -1.18
N GLN A 173 -12.16 15.10 -1.95
CA GLN A 173 -12.91 13.89 -1.62
C GLN A 173 -12.27 13.11 -0.46
N PHE A 174 -10.98 13.34 -0.17
CA PHE A 174 -10.25 12.67 0.90
C PHE A 174 -10.23 13.50 2.18
N ALA A 175 -10.20 12.83 3.34
CA ALA A 175 -10.20 13.50 4.65
C ALA A 175 -9.02 14.48 4.85
N ASN A 176 -7.86 14.18 4.26
CA ASN A 176 -6.66 15.04 4.35
C ASN A 176 -6.48 15.80 3.04
N VAL A 177 -7.22 16.89 2.89
CA VAL A 177 -7.09 17.78 1.72
C VAL A 177 -5.74 18.51 1.76
N PRO A 178 -4.96 18.57 0.67
CA PRO A 178 -3.71 19.32 0.63
C PRO A 178 -3.91 20.79 1.04
N MET A 179 -3.01 21.32 1.89
CA MET A 179 -3.15 22.66 2.50
C MET A 179 -3.30 23.81 1.49
N ASN A 180 -2.76 23.67 0.27
CA ASN A 180 -2.86 24.68 -0.78
C ASN A 180 -4.08 24.50 -1.70
N CYS A 181 -4.85 23.42 -1.56
CA CYS A 181 -6.02 23.16 -2.41
C CYS A 181 -7.05 24.30 -2.31
N TRP A 182 -7.27 24.81 -1.10
CA TRP A 182 -8.22 25.90 -0.84
C TRP A 182 -7.66 27.31 -1.04
N LYS A 183 -6.46 27.45 -1.61
CA LYS A 183 -5.91 28.73 -2.05
C LYS A 183 -6.03 28.94 -3.56
N ASN A 184 -6.37 27.89 -4.29
CA ASN A 184 -6.48 27.90 -5.74
C ASN A 184 -7.95 28.13 -6.13
N GLU A 185 -8.23 29.22 -6.85
CA GLU A 185 -9.59 29.58 -7.27
C GLU A 185 -10.27 28.50 -8.12
N THR A 186 -9.53 27.85 -9.02
CA THR A 186 -10.06 26.74 -9.83
C THR A 186 -10.46 25.55 -8.96
N SER A 187 -9.65 25.20 -7.95
CA SER A 187 -9.97 24.13 -7.01
C SER A 187 -11.19 24.45 -6.14
N ILE A 188 -11.30 25.70 -5.68
CA ILE A 188 -12.48 26.17 -4.94
C ILE A 188 -13.72 26.07 -5.84
N HIS A 189 -13.62 26.55 -7.07
CA HIS A 189 -14.71 26.53 -8.04
C HIS A 189 -15.16 25.11 -8.35
N GLU A 190 -14.26 24.21 -8.78
CA GLU A 190 -14.59 22.82 -9.07
C GLU A 190 -15.20 22.09 -7.85
N ALA A 191 -14.66 22.34 -6.64
CA ALA A 191 -15.20 21.75 -5.43
C ALA A 191 -16.61 22.27 -5.09
N MET A 192 -16.85 23.57 -5.29
CA MET A 192 -18.17 24.16 -5.11
C MET A 192 -19.17 23.65 -6.15
N GLU A 193 -18.79 23.53 -7.42
CA GLU A 193 -19.65 22.97 -8.47
C GLU A 193 -20.09 21.54 -8.14
N ASP A 194 -19.13 20.68 -7.80
CA ASP A 194 -19.39 19.31 -7.39
C ASP A 194 -20.29 19.26 -6.15
N PHE A 195 -19.99 20.10 -5.15
CA PHE A 195 -20.79 20.16 -3.92
C PHE A 195 -22.24 20.62 -4.16
N LEU A 196 -22.44 21.70 -4.90
CA LEU A 196 -23.77 22.28 -5.09
C LEU A 196 -24.64 21.43 -6.02
N PHE A 197 -24.09 20.96 -7.13
CA PHE A 197 -24.88 20.39 -8.21
C PHE A 197 -24.81 18.87 -8.27
N VAL A 198 -23.69 18.27 -7.88
CA VAL A 198 -23.54 16.81 -7.88
C VAL A 198 -23.95 16.22 -6.53
N GLN A 199 -23.50 16.79 -5.41
CA GLN A 199 -23.75 16.22 -4.08
C GLN A 199 -25.08 16.68 -3.48
N LEU A 200 -25.39 17.98 -3.54
CA LEU A 200 -26.64 18.56 -3.02
C LEU A 200 -27.77 18.57 -4.05
N HIS A 201 -27.48 18.29 -5.32
CA HIS A 201 -28.45 18.25 -6.41
C HIS A 201 -29.28 19.54 -6.57
N PHE A 202 -28.68 20.70 -6.29
CA PHE A 202 -29.33 21.96 -6.65
C PHE A 202 -29.40 22.11 -8.17
N SER A 203 -30.43 22.79 -8.65
CA SER A 203 -30.67 22.99 -10.08
C SER A 203 -30.01 24.27 -10.63
N SER A 204 -29.67 25.22 -9.75
CA SER A 204 -29.05 26.49 -10.14
C SER A 204 -28.33 27.17 -8.97
N TYR A 205 -27.50 28.17 -9.28
CA TYR A 205 -26.92 29.04 -8.26
C TYR A 205 -27.96 29.83 -7.45
N GLU A 206 -29.11 30.17 -8.05
CA GLU A 206 -30.20 30.84 -7.34
C GLU A 206 -30.79 29.94 -6.26
N GLU A 207 -31.04 28.67 -6.59
CA GLU A 207 -31.49 27.68 -5.61
C GLU A 207 -30.43 27.46 -4.52
N ALA A 208 -29.17 27.30 -4.91
CA ALA A 208 -28.05 27.16 -3.98
C ALA A 208 -27.97 28.35 -3.02
N PHE A 209 -28.13 29.58 -3.52
CA PHE A 209 -28.09 30.80 -2.72
C PHE A 209 -29.17 30.81 -1.61
N LEU A 210 -30.36 30.29 -1.92
CA LEU A 210 -31.49 30.24 -0.99
C LEU A 210 -31.41 29.08 0.00
N LYS A 211 -30.95 27.90 -0.45
CA LYS A 211 -31.05 26.64 0.31
C LYS A 211 -29.76 26.22 1.01
N LEU A 212 -28.58 26.67 0.56
CA LEU A 212 -27.30 26.26 1.15
C LEU A 212 -27.15 26.79 2.58
N ARG A 213 -26.71 25.92 3.49
CA ARG A 213 -26.47 26.21 4.91
C ARG A 213 -25.06 25.78 5.30
N SER A 214 -24.51 26.38 6.34
CA SER A 214 -23.19 26.01 6.89
C SER A 214 -23.13 24.54 7.30
N GLN A 215 -24.25 23.98 7.80
CA GLN A 215 -24.33 22.57 8.20
C GLN A 215 -24.01 21.62 7.04
N HIS A 216 -24.37 21.95 5.79
CA HIS A 216 -24.07 21.09 4.65
C HIS A 216 -22.56 20.91 4.46
N PHE A 217 -21.73 21.93 4.73
CA PHE A 217 -20.27 21.78 4.65
C PHE A 217 -19.73 20.77 5.69
N ASN A 218 -20.36 20.68 6.85
CA ASN A 218 -20.01 19.66 7.85
C ASN A 218 -20.44 18.27 7.38
N ASP A 219 -21.68 18.13 6.93
CA ASP A 219 -22.28 16.85 6.54
C ASP A 219 -21.51 16.20 5.37
N PHE A 220 -21.01 17.03 4.45
CA PHE A 220 -20.24 16.60 3.28
C PHE A 220 -18.71 16.74 3.47
N ARG A 221 -18.23 17.01 4.69
CA ARG A 221 -16.79 17.10 5.06
C ARG A 221 -15.99 18.14 4.28
N LEU A 222 -16.65 19.20 3.84
CA LEU A 222 -16.08 20.38 3.19
C LEU A 222 -15.82 21.51 4.20
N THR A 223 -15.59 21.18 5.47
CA THR A 223 -15.26 22.15 6.53
C THR A 223 -13.95 22.88 6.24
N GLY A 224 -12.96 22.18 5.69
CA GLY A 224 -11.71 22.79 5.24
C GLY A 224 -11.91 23.82 4.13
N LEU A 225 -12.79 23.55 3.17
CA LEU A 225 -13.18 24.52 2.13
C LEU A 225 -13.86 25.73 2.77
N PHE A 226 -14.86 25.48 3.62
CA PHE A 226 -15.62 26.54 4.28
C PHE A 226 -14.72 27.45 5.12
N GLN A 227 -13.78 26.86 5.86
CA GLN A 227 -12.84 27.59 6.71
C GLN A 227 -11.81 28.37 5.89
N MET A 228 -11.15 27.71 4.94
CA MET A 228 -9.96 28.26 4.29
C MET A 228 -10.29 29.17 3.11
N ALA A 229 -11.38 28.90 2.38
CA ALA A 229 -11.78 29.70 1.22
C ALA A 229 -12.81 30.78 1.57
N PHE A 230 -13.58 30.60 2.65
CA PHE A 230 -14.71 31.46 3.00
C PHE A 230 -14.68 31.96 4.44
N ASP A 231 -13.57 31.80 5.17
CA ASP A 231 -13.38 32.23 6.56
C ASP A 231 -14.44 31.70 7.54
N SER A 232 -15.05 30.56 7.23
CA SER A 232 -16.22 30.01 7.95
C SER A 232 -17.43 30.97 7.98
N GLN A 233 -17.55 31.86 6.99
CA GLN A 233 -18.63 32.84 6.90
C GLN A 233 -19.56 32.54 5.72
N MET A 234 -20.84 32.28 6.01
CA MET A 234 -21.84 32.06 4.96
C MET A 234 -22.06 33.28 4.07
N ASN A 235 -21.76 34.49 4.55
CA ASN A 235 -21.82 35.70 3.71
C ASN A 235 -20.80 35.65 2.58
N ASN A 236 -19.56 35.20 2.85
CA ASN A 236 -18.52 35.05 1.85
C ASN A 236 -18.91 33.98 0.80
N VAL A 237 -19.49 32.86 1.24
CA VAL A 237 -20.04 31.84 0.33
C VAL A 237 -21.15 32.42 -0.55
N LYS A 238 -22.08 33.18 0.03
CA LYS A 238 -23.19 33.82 -0.70
C LYS A 238 -22.71 34.85 -1.71
N GLU A 239 -21.70 35.65 -1.37
CA GLU A 239 -21.06 36.56 -2.32
C GLU A 239 -20.40 35.81 -3.46
N TRP A 240 -19.70 34.70 -3.17
CA TRP A 240 -19.10 33.85 -4.19
C TRP A 240 -20.15 33.29 -5.16
N ILE A 241 -21.26 32.75 -4.64
CA ILE A 241 -22.37 32.23 -5.47
C ILE A 241 -22.96 33.33 -6.36
N ARG A 242 -23.17 34.54 -5.83
CA ARG A 242 -23.68 35.68 -6.61
C ARG A 242 -22.79 36.03 -7.80
N ARG A 243 -21.47 35.93 -7.64
CA ARG A 243 -20.50 36.22 -8.71
C ARG A 243 -20.50 35.17 -9.82
N GLN A 244 -21.01 33.95 -9.58
CA GLN A 244 -21.09 32.91 -10.61
C GLN A 244 -22.37 33.00 -11.45
N GLY A 245 -23.45 33.58 -10.89
CA GLY A 245 -24.75 33.72 -11.55
C GLY A 245 -24.92 35.00 -12.39
N THR A 246 -23.91 35.86 -12.43
CA THR A 246 -23.83 37.07 -13.29
C THR A 246 -23.01 36.81 -14.53
#